data_AF-A0A371YXU3-F1
#
_entry.id   AF-A0A371YXU3-F1
#
_cell.length_a   1.000
_cell.length_b   1.000
_cell.length_c   1.000
_cell.angle_alpha   90.00
_cell.angle_beta   90.00
_cell.angle_gamma   90.00
#
_symmetry.space_group_name_H-M   'P 1'
#
loop_
_entity.id
_entity.type
_entity.pdbx_description
1 polymer ?
#
loop_
_entity_poly.entity_id
_entity_poly.type
_entity_poly.pdbx_seq_one_letter_code
_entity_poly.pdbx_strand_id
1 'polypeptide(L)'
;MIVDALRTLGRPAHAPEIYREICRLFPDERFGSTPVASIRARLQESCPQSGQFTGRRSLFRRISPVETREGLWSLLEQANTPLRDNMLDDLKNIGLSQGDEETERTTLAQARIGQGKFRRDLCVAWNSACAVTNVAVPELIRASHIKPWRESNNEERLDPNNGLLLMANIDAVFDKYLISFEDNGSMIFSRELGENPHLLLGIQENASINRPLNQQQKNYLREHRQKLR
;
A
#
# COMPACT_ATOMS: atom_id res chain seq x y z
N MET A 1 -8.88 4.15 8.64
CA MET A 1 -9.76 4.59 9.74
C MET A 1 -9.16 4.45 11.13
N ILE A 2 -9.08 3.24 11.73
CA ILE A 2 -8.58 3.08 13.11
C ILE A 2 -7.11 3.52 13.25
N VAL A 3 -6.27 3.19 12.27
CA VAL A 3 -4.88 3.62 12.21
C VAL A 3 -4.78 5.16 12.11
N ASP A 4 -5.56 5.79 11.23
CA ASP A 4 -5.53 7.24 11.04
C ASP A 4 -6.03 8.00 12.27
N ALA A 5 -7.06 7.47 12.93
CA ALA A 5 -7.55 8.01 14.19
C ALA A 5 -6.51 7.92 15.31
N LEU A 6 -5.82 6.79 15.47
CA LEU A 6 -4.75 6.65 16.46
C LEU A 6 -3.52 7.50 16.13
N ARG A 7 -3.18 7.68 14.84
CA ARG A 7 -2.13 8.61 14.39
C ARG A 7 -2.48 10.05 14.74
N THR A 8 -3.73 10.45 14.50
CA THR A 8 -4.21 11.81 14.77
C THR A 8 -4.27 12.08 16.27
N LEU A 9 -4.65 11.10 17.07
CA LEU A 9 -4.62 11.20 18.53
C LEU A 9 -3.19 11.30 19.07
N GLY A 10 -2.20 10.71 18.40
CA GLY A 10 -0.79 10.76 18.80
C GLY A 10 -0.48 10.12 20.16
N ARG A 11 -1.48 9.50 20.79
CA ARG A 11 -1.42 8.89 22.10
C ARG A 11 -2.25 7.60 22.12
N PRO A 12 -1.98 6.69 23.06
CA PRO A 12 -2.85 5.56 23.30
C PRO A 12 -4.27 6.03 23.65
N ALA A 13 -5.28 5.35 23.12
CA ALA A 13 -6.67 5.74 23.24
C ALA A 13 -7.62 4.54 23.38
N HIS A 14 -8.77 4.78 23.99
CA HIS A 14 -9.82 3.76 24.13
C HIS A 14 -10.68 3.66 22.87
N ALA A 15 -11.33 2.51 22.64
CA ALA A 15 -12.20 2.32 21.48
C ALA A 15 -13.28 3.41 21.28
N PRO A 16 -13.91 3.97 22.33
CA PRO A 16 -14.83 5.10 22.18
C PRO A 16 -14.15 6.42 21.79
N GLU A 17 -12.90 6.65 22.18
CA GLU A 17 -12.12 7.82 21.75
C GLU A 17 -11.69 7.68 20.29
N ILE A 18 -11.22 6.48 19.91
CA ILE A 18 -10.88 6.14 18.53
C ILE A 18 -12.11 6.32 17.64
N TYR A 19 -13.29 5.85 18.07
CA TYR A 19 -14.53 6.03 17.32
C TYR A 19 -14.87 7.51 17.11
N ARG A 20 -14.78 8.34 18.17
CA ARG A 20 -15.02 9.78 18.07
C ARG A 20 -14.07 10.45 17.08
N GLU A 21 -12.79 10.08 17.10
CA GLU A 21 -11.82 10.62 16.14
C GLU A 21 -12.07 10.13 14.71
N ILE A 22 -12.53 8.88 14.54
CA ILE A 22 -12.95 8.36 13.24
C ILE A 22 -14.13 9.17 12.69
N CYS A 23 -15.16 9.46 13.50
CA CYS A 23 -16.28 10.31 13.08
C CYS A 23 -15.84 11.74 12.72
N ARG A 24 -14.79 12.25 13.37
CA ARG A 24 -14.23 13.56 13.05
C ARG A 24 -13.48 13.57 11.71
N LEU A 25 -12.71 12.51 11.43
CA LEU A 25 -11.89 12.39 10.22
C LEU A 25 -12.70 11.93 8.99
N PHE A 26 -13.76 11.16 9.21
CA PHE A 26 -14.57 10.52 8.16
C PHE A 26 -16.07 10.73 8.46
N PRO A 27 -16.59 11.96 8.28
CA PRO A 27 -17.98 12.30 8.65
C PRO A 27 -19.05 11.58 7.80
N ASP A 28 -18.70 11.16 6.58
CA ASP A 28 -19.61 10.45 5.67
C ASP A 28 -19.68 8.93 5.92
N GLU A 29 -18.83 8.38 6.80
CA GLU A 29 -18.77 6.95 7.04
C GLU A 29 -19.97 6.46 7.87
N ARG A 30 -20.69 5.46 7.34
CA ARG A 30 -21.81 4.83 8.06
C ARG A 30 -21.34 3.60 8.84
N PHE A 31 -21.35 3.71 10.16
CA PHE A 31 -21.14 2.56 11.04
C PHE A 31 -22.45 1.79 11.26
N GLY A 32 -22.34 0.46 11.42
CA GLY A 32 -23.45 -0.38 11.84
C GLY A 32 -23.93 -0.10 13.26
N SER A 33 -24.89 -0.88 13.76
CA SER A 33 -25.56 -0.66 15.05
C SER A 33 -24.64 -0.69 16.28
N THR A 34 -23.42 -1.24 16.18
CA THR A 34 -22.44 -1.29 17.29
C THR A 34 -21.02 -0.88 16.84
N PRO A 35 -20.77 0.44 16.60
CA PRO A 35 -19.51 0.93 16.02
C PRO A 35 -18.29 0.65 16.92
N VAL A 36 -18.44 0.91 18.22
CA VAL A 36 -17.37 0.74 19.21
C VAL A 36 -16.99 -0.73 19.40
N ALA A 37 -17.97 -1.64 19.37
CA ALA A 37 -17.73 -3.07 19.45
C ALA A 37 -17.00 -3.59 18.20
N SER A 38 -17.38 -3.08 17.02
CA SER A 38 -16.73 -3.41 15.74
C SER A 38 -15.28 -2.94 15.70
N ILE A 39 -15.00 -1.73 16.20
CA ILE A 39 -13.63 -1.20 16.33
C ILE A 39 -12.82 -2.06 17.30
N ARG A 40 -13.41 -2.45 18.45
CA ARG A 40 -12.76 -3.31 19.44
C ARG A 40 -12.41 -4.69 18.87
N ALA A 41 -13.33 -5.32 18.14
CA ALA A 41 -13.09 -6.62 17.51
C ALA A 41 -11.91 -6.57 16.54
N ARG A 42 -11.86 -5.55 15.67
CA ARG A 42 -10.74 -5.34 14.72
C ARG A 42 -9.40 -5.10 15.42
N LEU A 43 -9.40 -4.34 16.51
CA LEU A 43 -8.22 -4.10 17.34
C LEU A 43 -7.72 -5.40 18.00
N GLN A 44 -8.64 -6.26 18.47
CA GLN A 44 -8.33 -7.54 19.11
C GLN A 44 -7.81 -8.59 18.12
N GLU A 45 -8.43 -8.72 16.94
CA GLU A 45 -8.02 -9.66 15.88
C GLU A 45 -6.59 -9.40 15.37
N SER A 46 -6.12 -8.15 15.51
CA SER A 46 -4.82 -7.66 15.04
C SER A 46 -3.81 -7.42 16.18
N CYS A 47 -4.05 -7.97 17.38
CA CYS A 47 -3.19 -7.82 18.57
C CYS A 47 -2.73 -9.19 19.10
N PRO A 48 -1.41 -9.48 19.15
CA PRO A 48 -0.83 -10.76 19.57
C PRO A 48 -1.12 -11.15 21.01
N GLN A 49 -1.42 -10.16 21.85
CA GLN A 49 -1.69 -10.33 23.28
C GLN A 49 -3.16 -10.67 23.57
N SER A 50 -3.99 -10.77 22.53
CA SER A 50 -5.38 -11.23 22.66
C SER A 50 -5.45 -12.74 22.44
N GLY A 51 -6.26 -13.45 23.22
CA GLY A 51 -6.57 -14.87 22.97
C GLY A 51 -7.37 -15.12 21.68
N GLN A 52 -7.58 -14.08 20.86
CA GLN A 52 -8.32 -14.09 19.60
C GLN A 52 -7.43 -13.69 18.41
N PHE A 53 -6.12 -13.67 18.61
CA PHE A 53 -5.17 -13.32 17.55
C PHE A 53 -5.22 -14.33 16.41
N THR A 54 -5.53 -13.87 15.20
CA THR A 54 -5.72 -14.72 14.02
C THR A 54 -4.44 -14.92 13.19
N GLY A 55 -3.27 -14.51 13.71
CA GLY A 55 -1.99 -14.65 13.01
C GLY A 55 -1.68 -13.55 11.98
N ARG A 56 -2.57 -12.57 11.77
CA ARG A 56 -2.31 -11.41 10.89
C ARG A 56 -1.56 -10.30 11.65
N ARG A 57 -0.70 -9.55 10.94
CA ARG A 57 0.28 -8.56 11.45
C ARG A 57 -0.21 -7.79 12.69
N SER A 58 0.65 -7.72 13.71
CA SER A 58 0.42 -6.92 14.91
C SER A 58 0.50 -5.43 14.55
N LEU A 59 -0.64 -4.76 14.41
CA LEU A 59 -0.67 -3.30 14.15
C LEU A 59 -0.92 -2.50 15.43
N PHE A 60 -1.49 -3.13 16.44
CA PHE A 60 -1.90 -2.49 17.67
C PHE A 60 -1.26 -3.19 18.87
N ARG A 61 -0.96 -2.41 19.91
CA ARG A 61 -0.58 -2.90 21.22
C ARG A 61 -1.66 -2.51 22.21
N ARG A 62 -2.05 -3.43 23.10
CA ARG A 62 -2.86 -3.08 24.26
C ARG A 62 -1.93 -2.71 25.41
N ILE A 63 -2.14 -1.54 26.00
CA ILE A 63 -1.33 -1.01 27.10
C ILE A 63 -1.94 -1.37 28.47
N SER A 64 -3.27 -1.58 28.54
CA SER A 64 -3.94 -1.95 29.81
C SER A 64 -3.89 -3.46 30.12
N PRO A 65 -3.93 -3.84 31.42
CA PRO A 65 -4.04 -5.23 31.87
C PRO A 65 -5.23 -5.96 31.26
N VAL A 66 -5.09 -7.28 31.09
CA VAL A 66 -6.03 -8.15 30.37
C VAL A 66 -7.44 -8.12 30.97
N GLU A 67 -7.56 -7.84 32.27
CA GLU A 67 -8.83 -7.83 32.99
C GLU A 67 -9.72 -6.61 32.71
N THR A 68 -9.19 -5.53 32.11
CA THR A 68 -9.97 -4.31 31.89
C THR A 68 -10.77 -4.35 30.57
N ARG A 69 -12.10 -4.26 30.65
CA ARG A 69 -13.02 -4.30 29.49
C ARG A 69 -12.83 -3.15 28.49
N GLU A 70 -12.19 -2.05 28.90
CA GLU A 70 -12.09 -0.84 28.09
C GLU A 70 -10.77 -0.68 27.33
N GLY A 71 -9.75 -1.50 27.63
CA GLY A 71 -8.46 -1.64 26.92
C GLY A 71 -7.89 -0.38 26.26
N LEU A 72 -6.79 0.17 26.78
CA LEU A 72 -6.07 1.27 26.12
C LEU A 72 -5.25 0.74 24.93
N TRP A 73 -5.44 1.31 23.73
CA TRP A 73 -4.81 0.84 22.49
C TRP A 73 -3.82 1.86 21.94
N SER A 74 -2.67 1.40 21.44
CA SER A 74 -1.71 2.22 20.72
C SER A 74 -1.30 1.57 19.40
N LEU A 75 -0.80 2.38 18.47
CA LEU A 75 -0.08 1.88 17.31
C LEU A 75 1.28 1.33 17.72
N LEU A 76 1.72 0.28 17.04
CA LEU A 76 3.11 -0.13 17.10
C LEU A 76 3.97 0.87 16.32
N GLU A 77 5.22 1.04 16.75
CA GLU A 77 6.16 2.07 16.26
C GLU A 77 6.32 2.05 14.73
N GLN A 78 6.26 0.84 14.13
CA GLN A 78 6.30 0.62 12.68
C GLN A 78 5.08 1.17 11.92
N ALA A 79 3.96 1.42 12.59
CA ALA A 79 2.76 2.04 12.04
C ALA A 79 2.66 3.55 12.36
N ASN A 80 3.58 4.08 13.18
CA ASN A 80 3.62 5.46 13.65
C ASN A 80 4.58 6.36 12.84
N THR A 81 5.27 5.82 11.84
CA THR A 81 6.08 6.63 10.92
C THR A 81 5.16 7.51 10.07
N PRO A 82 5.35 8.85 10.05
CA PRO A 82 4.67 9.70 9.09
C PRO A 82 5.07 9.22 7.69
N LEU A 83 4.08 9.05 6.82
CA LEU A 83 4.28 8.79 5.40
C LEU A 83 5.09 9.98 4.85
N ARG A 84 6.41 9.88 4.81
CA ARG A 84 7.22 10.78 3.98
C ARG A 84 6.87 10.45 2.54
N ASP A 85 6.03 11.30 1.97
CA ASP A 85 5.62 11.23 0.57
C ASP A 85 6.85 11.54 -0.31
N ASN A 86 7.51 10.50 -0.82
CA ASN A 86 8.50 10.61 -1.90
C ASN A 86 7.81 10.84 -3.27
N MET A 87 6.86 11.77 -3.30
CA MET A 87 6.00 12.07 -4.44
C MET A 87 6.80 12.52 -5.67
N LEU A 88 7.99 13.09 -5.48
CA LEU A 88 8.87 13.56 -6.55
C LEU A 88 9.43 12.43 -7.42
N ASP A 89 9.63 11.23 -6.87
CA ASP A 89 10.13 10.10 -7.65
C ASP A 89 9.00 9.42 -8.43
N ASP A 90 7.80 9.32 -7.86
CA ASP A 90 6.63 8.76 -8.56
C ASP A 90 6.21 9.63 -9.77
N LEU A 91 6.43 10.95 -9.69
CA LEU A 91 6.08 11.91 -10.74
C LEU A 91 6.93 11.78 -12.01
N LYS A 92 8.12 11.19 -11.93
CA LYS A 92 9.00 11.01 -13.10
C LYS A 92 8.41 10.03 -14.12
N ASN A 93 7.47 9.17 -13.71
CA ASN A 93 6.86 8.15 -14.55
C ASN A 93 5.70 8.67 -15.44
N ILE A 94 5.31 9.94 -15.34
CA ILE A 94 4.15 10.48 -16.09
C ILE A 94 4.52 10.82 -17.53
N GLY A 95 5.80 11.06 -17.82
CA GLY A 95 6.32 11.22 -19.17
C GLY A 95 5.48 12.16 -20.05
N LEU A 96 5.29 13.39 -19.61
CA LEU A 96 4.60 14.40 -20.40
C LEU A 96 5.52 14.90 -21.51
N SER A 97 5.07 14.82 -22.77
CA SER A 97 5.71 15.43 -23.95
C SER A 97 5.28 16.88 -24.06
N GLN A 98 6.25 17.77 -24.34
CA GLN A 98 6.10 19.22 -24.32
C GLN A 98 4.98 19.74 -25.23
N GLY A 99 4.06 20.53 -24.66
CA GLY A 99 3.00 21.28 -25.34
C GLY A 99 2.19 22.17 -24.38
N ASP A 100 2.36 23.49 -24.51
CA ASP A 100 1.67 24.65 -23.89
C ASP A 100 1.64 24.75 -22.34
N GLU A 101 2.28 25.81 -21.85
CA GLU A 101 2.65 26.03 -20.43
C GLU A 101 1.48 26.07 -19.43
N GLU A 102 0.26 26.41 -19.84
CA GLU A 102 -0.89 26.54 -18.93
C GLU A 102 -1.66 25.22 -18.77
N THR A 103 -1.86 24.52 -19.88
CA THR A 103 -2.45 23.17 -19.91
C THR A 103 -1.51 22.16 -19.26
N GLU A 104 -0.19 22.30 -19.44
CA GLU A 104 0.81 21.50 -18.73
C GLU A 104 0.78 21.73 -17.23
N ARG A 105 0.72 22.99 -16.75
CA ARG A 105 0.69 23.28 -15.31
C ARG A 105 -0.54 22.67 -14.63
N THR A 106 -1.71 22.76 -15.26
CA THR A 106 -2.94 22.16 -14.74
C THR A 106 -2.91 20.64 -14.81
N THR A 107 -2.39 20.05 -15.90
CA THR A 107 -2.21 18.61 -16.05
C THR A 107 -1.21 18.05 -15.04
N LEU A 108 -0.07 18.71 -14.85
CA LEU A 108 0.95 18.36 -13.84
C LEU A 108 0.38 18.46 -12.43
N ALA A 109 -0.42 19.48 -12.12
CA ALA A 109 -1.06 19.61 -10.81
C ALA A 109 -2.08 18.50 -10.56
N GLN A 110 -2.92 18.18 -11.54
CA GLN A 110 -3.89 17.07 -11.44
C GLN A 110 -3.19 15.71 -11.35
N ALA A 111 -2.12 15.52 -12.11
CA ALA A 111 -1.29 14.34 -12.06
C ALA A 111 -0.63 14.14 -10.69
N ARG A 112 -0.14 15.22 -10.07
CA ARG A 112 0.36 15.22 -8.68
C ARG A 112 -0.70 14.81 -7.68
N ILE A 113 -1.90 15.39 -7.76
CA ILE A 113 -3.00 15.07 -6.85
C ILE A 113 -3.45 13.61 -7.03
N GLY A 114 -3.57 13.17 -8.28
CA GLY A 114 -3.96 11.82 -8.66
C GLY A 114 -2.95 10.78 -8.18
N GLN A 115 -1.66 11.00 -8.42
CA GLN A 115 -0.61 10.12 -7.91
C GLN A 115 -0.54 10.11 -6.39
N GLY A 116 -0.72 11.26 -5.72
CA GLY A 116 -0.78 11.30 -4.26
C GLY A 116 -1.92 10.44 -3.71
N LYS A 117 -3.11 10.49 -4.35
CA LYS A 117 -4.22 9.62 -3.99
C LYS A 117 -3.90 8.14 -4.24
N PHE A 118 -3.43 7.82 -5.45
CA PHE A 118 -3.06 6.47 -5.84
C PHE A 118 -2.02 5.85 -4.89
N ARG A 119 -0.95 6.58 -4.56
CA ARG A 119 0.08 6.15 -3.60
C ARG A 119 -0.53 5.88 -2.23
N ARG A 120 -1.37 6.78 -1.71
CA ARG A 120 -2.04 6.56 -0.41
C ARG A 120 -2.91 5.31 -0.42
N ASP A 121 -3.69 5.11 -1.48
CA ASP A 121 -4.57 3.95 -1.61
C ASP A 121 -3.75 2.65 -1.71
N LEU A 122 -2.62 2.67 -2.41
CA LEU A 122 -1.65 1.56 -2.42
C LEU A 122 -0.99 1.33 -1.06
N CYS A 123 -0.58 2.38 -0.34
CA CYS A 123 -0.08 2.29 1.03
C CYS A 123 -1.06 1.62 1.97
N VAL A 124 -2.36 1.86 1.81
CA VAL A 124 -3.40 1.14 2.55
C VAL A 124 -3.51 -0.31 2.08
N ALA A 125 -3.56 -0.55 0.76
CA ALA A 125 -3.74 -1.89 0.19
C ALA A 125 -2.57 -2.86 0.48
N TRP A 126 -1.35 -2.33 0.53
CA TRP A 126 -0.09 -3.08 0.71
C TRP A 126 0.54 -2.86 2.08
N ASN A 127 -0.20 -2.24 3.02
CA ASN A 127 0.26 -2.01 4.38
C ASN A 127 1.62 -1.30 4.47
N SER A 128 1.79 -0.30 3.59
CA SER A 128 2.97 0.56 3.45
C SER A 128 4.29 -0.21 3.33
N ALA A 129 4.25 -1.41 2.74
CA ALA A 129 5.40 -2.28 2.57
C ALA A 129 5.47 -2.78 1.13
N CYS A 130 6.68 -3.14 0.71
CA CYS A 130 6.89 -3.77 -0.59
C CYS A 130 6.11 -5.08 -0.69
N ALA A 131 5.39 -5.24 -1.80
CA ALA A 131 4.60 -6.41 -2.14
C ALA A 131 5.42 -7.71 -2.20
N VAL A 132 6.73 -7.62 -2.43
CA VAL A 132 7.62 -8.79 -2.57
C VAL A 132 8.44 -9.01 -1.31
N THR A 133 9.14 -7.98 -0.81
CA THR A 133 10.14 -8.14 0.25
C THR A 133 9.66 -7.78 1.65
N ASN A 134 8.44 -7.26 1.80
CA ASN A 134 7.90 -6.70 3.04
C ASN A 134 8.69 -5.52 3.63
N VAL A 135 9.70 -4.98 2.92
CA VAL A 135 10.42 -3.78 3.34
C VAL A 135 9.43 -2.63 3.46
N ALA A 136 9.44 -1.96 4.61
CA ALA A 136 8.51 -0.89 4.99
C ALA A 136 9.23 0.46 5.22
N VAL A 137 10.34 0.68 4.49
CA VAL A 137 11.10 1.93 4.52
C VAL A 137 10.53 2.85 3.44
N PRO A 138 9.82 3.94 3.79
CA PRO A 138 9.11 4.78 2.82
C PRO A 138 10.02 5.30 1.71
N GLU A 139 11.28 5.61 2.04
CA GLU A 139 12.27 6.13 1.11
C GLU A 139 12.68 5.14 0.02
N LEU A 140 12.50 3.85 0.26
CA LEU A 140 12.84 2.78 -0.68
C LEU A 140 11.63 2.30 -1.49
N ILE A 141 10.41 2.72 -1.16
CA ILE A 141 9.16 2.21 -1.74
C ILE A 141 8.59 3.19 -2.76
N ARG A 142 8.21 2.65 -3.91
CA ARG A 142 7.55 3.34 -5.01
C ARG A 142 6.16 2.77 -5.25
N ALA A 143 5.26 3.64 -5.70
CA ALA A 143 3.94 3.27 -6.19
C ALA A 143 4.03 2.99 -7.69
N SER A 144 4.26 1.73 -8.05
CA SER A 144 4.41 1.28 -9.43
C SER A 144 3.06 0.91 -10.03
N HIS A 145 2.77 1.39 -11.23
CA HIS A 145 1.60 0.97 -12.00
C HIS A 145 1.88 -0.35 -12.72
N ILE A 146 0.90 -1.27 -12.73
CA ILE A 146 1.02 -2.51 -13.48
C ILE A 146 0.83 -2.23 -14.98
N LYS A 147 -0.26 -1.56 -15.34
CA LYS A 147 -0.45 -0.97 -16.67
C LYS A 147 0.06 0.47 -16.62
N PRO A 148 1.09 0.84 -17.42
CA PRO A 148 1.71 2.15 -17.30
C PRO A 148 0.74 3.31 -17.49
N TRP A 149 0.98 4.41 -16.75
CA TRP A 149 0.13 5.61 -16.75
C TRP A 149 -0.24 6.13 -18.15
N ARG A 150 0.71 6.10 -19.09
CA ARG A 150 0.53 6.55 -20.47
C ARG A 150 -0.47 5.72 -21.26
N GLU A 151 -0.61 4.44 -20.92
CA GLU A 151 -1.52 3.49 -21.57
C GLU A 151 -2.84 3.35 -20.80
N SER A 152 -2.87 3.83 -19.56
CA SER A 152 -4.05 3.80 -18.71
C SER A 152 -5.03 4.94 -19.03
N ASN A 153 -6.32 4.62 -18.96
CA ASN A 153 -7.39 5.61 -18.91
C ASN A 153 -7.47 6.29 -17.52
N ASN A 154 -8.34 7.29 -17.35
CA ASN A 154 -8.42 8.06 -16.10
C ASN A 154 -8.87 7.24 -14.88
N GLU A 155 -9.71 6.21 -15.07
CA GLU A 155 -10.12 5.31 -13.99
C GLU A 155 -8.96 4.39 -13.59
N GLU A 156 -8.30 3.78 -14.58
CA GLU A 156 -7.15 2.87 -14.39
C GLU A 156 -5.95 3.58 -13.73
N ARG A 157 -5.76 4.89 -13.97
CA ARG A 157 -4.68 5.69 -13.35
C ARG A 157 -4.84 5.85 -11.84
N LEU A 158 -6.09 5.83 -11.36
CA LEU A 158 -6.44 6.02 -9.95
C LEU A 158 -6.86 4.70 -9.27
N ASP A 159 -6.92 3.60 -10.02
CA ASP A 159 -7.31 2.29 -9.52
C ASP A 159 -6.16 1.63 -8.73
N PRO A 160 -6.30 1.41 -7.40
CA PRO A 160 -5.26 0.75 -6.61
C PRO A 160 -5.03 -0.71 -7.01
N ASN A 161 -5.92 -1.34 -7.78
CA ASN A 161 -5.70 -2.68 -8.34
C ASN A 161 -4.73 -2.65 -9.53
N ASN A 162 -4.55 -1.50 -10.16
CA ASN A 162 -3.54 -1.27 -11.20
C ASN A 162 -2.16 -0.90 -10.60
N GLY A 163 -1.88 -1.28 -9.36
CA GLY A 163 -0.64 -0.88 -8.71
C GLY A 163 -0.09 -1.83 -7.67
N LEU A 164 1.24 -1.78 -7.55
CA LEU A 164 2.03 -2.51 -6.57
C LEU A 164 2.93 -1.52 -5.82
N LEU A 165 3.11 -1.74 -4.52
CA LEU A 165 4.22 -1.11 -3.80
C LEU A 165 5.48 -1.95 -3.99
N LEU A 166 6.48 -1.39 -4.64
CA LEU A 166 7.72 -2.09 -4.94
C LEU A 166 8.91 -1.33 -4.37
N MET A 167 9.97 -2.07 -4.01
CA MET A 167 11.26 -1.41 -3.75
C MET A 167 11.79 -0.80 -5.04
N ALA A 168 12.52 0.31 -4.93
CA ALA A 168 13.05 1.09 -6.06
C ALA A 168 13.79 0.27 -7.13
N ASN A 169 14.52 -0.78 -6.74
CA ASN A 169 15.22 -1.66 -7.67
C ASN A 169 14.25 -2.61 -8.41
N ILE A 170 13.27 -3.19 -7.71
CA ILE A 170 12.25 -4.09 -8.28
C ILE A 170 11.33 -3.31 -9.21
N ASP A 171 10.88 -2.13 -8.78
CA ASP A 171 10.13 -1.16 -9.58
C ASP A 171 10.83 -0.86 -10.91
N ALA A 172 12.13 -0.52 -10.86
CA ALA A 172 12.88 -0.15 -12.06
C ALA A 172 12.98 -1.27 -13.12
N VAL A 173 12.98 -2.53 -12.71
CA VAL A 173 12.98 -3.68 -13.64
C VAL A 173 11.58 -4.11 -14.04
N PHE A 174 10.59 -3.92 -13.17
CA PHE A 174 9.18 -4.19 -13.45
C PHE A 174 8.65 -3.23 -14.52
N ASP A 175 8.85 -1.91 -14.35
CA ASP A 175 8.44 -0.87 -15.31
C ASP A 175 9.07 -1.05 -16.70
N LYS A 176 10.22 -1.73 -16.78
CA LYS A 176 10.94 -2.03 -18.04
C LYS A 176 10.57 -3.38 -18.64
N TYR A 177 9.60 -4.09 -18.07
CA TYR A 177 9.20 -5.43 -18.46
C TYR A 177 10.35 -6.45 -18.42
N LEU A 178 11.32 -6.27 -17.52
CA LEU A 178 12.39 -7.24 -17.27
C LEU A 178 11.99 -8.28 -16.21
N ILE A 179 10.96 -7.99 -15.42
CA ILE A 179 10.29 -8.96 -14.56
C ILE A 179 8.77 -8.81 -14.69
N SER A 180 8.02 -9.83 -14.29
CA SER A 180 6.57 -9.75 -14.11
C SER A 180 6.15 -10.74 -13.01
N PHE A 181 4.84 -10.94 -12.82
CA PHE A 181 4.31 -11.90 -11.85
C PHE A 181 3.25 -12.79 -12.49
N GLU A 182 3.25 -14.07 -12.14
CA GLU A 182 2.19 -15.03 -12.47
C GLU A 182 0.91 -14.75 -11.68
N ASP A 183 -0.21 -15.38 -12.07
CA ASP A 183 -1.51 -15.23 -11.38
C ASP A 183 -1.48 -15.78 -9.94
N ASN A 184 -0.52 -16.64 -9.60
CA ASN A 184 -0.26 -17.12 -8.24
C ASN A 184 0.67 -16.19 -7.43
N GLY A 185 1.19 -15.12 -8.04
CA GLY A 185 2.09 -14.14 -7.44
C GLY A 185 3.58 -14.47 -7.58
N SER A 186 3.96 -15.62 -8.14
CA SER A 186 5.37 -15.95 -8.38
C SER A 186 6.02 -14.97 -9.36
N MET A 187 7.24 -14.51 -9.05
CA MET A 187 7.98 -13.63 -9.93
C MET A 187 8.50 -14.39 -11.16
N ILE A 188 8.41 -13.74 -12.32
CA ILE A 188 8.93 -14.20 -13.61
C ILE A 188 10.05 -13.26 -14.01
N PHE A 189 11.16 -13.82 -14.49
CA PHE A 189 12.32 -13.06 -14.94
C PHE A 189 12.45 -13.11 -16.46
N SER A 190 12.79 -11.97 -17.06
CA SER A 190 13.24 -11.89 -18.45
C SER A 190 14.56 -12.63 -18.63
N ARG A 191 14.76 -13.20 -19.82
CA ARG A 191 16.03 -13.80 -20.22
C ARG A 191 17.15 -12.77 -20.34
N GLU A 192 16.82 -11.49 -20.54
CA GLU A 192 17.80 -10.40 -20.62
C GLU A 192 18.55 -10.15 -19.30
N LEU A 193 18.01 -10.58 -18.16
CA LEU A 193 18.66 -10.42 -16.85
C LEU A 193 19.81 -11.42 -16.61
N GLY A 194 20.02 -12.37 -17.52
CA GLY A 194 21.10 -13.35 -17.44
C GLY A 194 20.90 -14.40 -16.35
N GLU A 195 22.00 -14.95 -15.85
CA GLU A 195 21.99 -15.97 -14.81
C GLU A 195 21.81 -15.37 -13.41
N ASN A 196 21.06 -16.06 -12.57
CA ASN A 196 20.80 -15.68 -11.17
C ASN A 196 20.24 -14.26 -10.97
N PRO A 197 19.15 -13.87 -11.67
CA PRO A 197 18.59 -12.51 -11.61
C PRO A 197 18.13 -12.11 -10.21
N HIS A 198 17.76 -13.08 -9.37
CA HIS A 198 17.38 -12.87 -7.98
C HIS A 198 18.55 -12.32 -7.13
N LEU A 199 19.80 -12.76 -7.37
CA LEU A 199 20.98 -12.22 -6.68
C LEU A 199 21.25 -10.78 -7.09
N LEU A 200 21.14 -10.47 -8.38
CA LEU A 200 21.30 -9.10 -8.91
C LEU A 200 20.33 -8.12 -8.25
N LEU A 201 19.09 -8.58 -8.02
CA LEU A 201 18.04 -7.77 -7.40
C LEU A 201 18.04 -7.83 -5.87
N GLY A 202 18.90 -8.64 -5.25
CA GLY A 202 18.94 -8.81 -3.81
C GLY A 202 17.65 -9.40 -3.22
N ILE A 203 17.02 -10.33 -3.95
CA ILE A 203 15.78 -11.00 -3.56
C ILE A 203 15.97 -12.52 -3.48
N GLN A 204 15.04 -13.20 -2.83
CA GLN A 204 15.01 -14.67 -2.77
C GLN A 204 14.72 -15.25 -4.15
N GLU A 205 15.26 -16.44 -4.44
CA GLU A 205 15.07 -17.11 -5.74
C GLU A 205 13.58 -17.38 -6.05
N ASN A 206 12.81 -17.74 -5.03
CA ASN A 206 11.37 -17.97 -5.12
C ASN A 206 10.54 -16.71 -4.77
N ALA A 207 11.08 -15.52 -5.01
CA ALA A 207 10.39 -14.27 -4.74
C ALA A 207 8.98 -14.25 -5.33
N SER A 208 8.02 -13.85 -4.52
CA SER A 208 6.61 -13.79 -4.90
C SER A 208 5.91 -12.64 -4.19
N ILE A 209 4.74 -12.27 -4.69
CA ILE A 209 3.86 -11.32 -4.02
C ILE A 209 3.35 -11.95 -2.72
N ASN A 210 3.53 -11.23 -1.61
CA ASN A 210 3.29 -11.67 -0.23
C ASN A 210 1.82 -11.90 0.15
N ARG A 211 0.89 -11.74 -0.80
CA ARG A 211 -0.54 -11.98 -0.60
C ARG A 211 -1.21 -12.45 -1.89
N PRO A 212 -2.37 -13.13 -1.80
CA PRO A 212 -3.14 -13.51 -2.97
C PRO A 212 -3.59 -12.30 -3.79
N LEU A 213 -3.43 -12.40 -5.11
CA LEU A 213 -3.90 -11.41 -6.08
C LEU A 213 -5.41 -11.53 -6.31
N ASN A 214 -6.09 -10.41 -6.41
CA ASN A 214 -7.51 -10.38 -6.82
C ASN A 214 -7.65 -10.46 -8.35
N GLN A 215 -8.88 -10.59 -8.85
CA GLN A 215 -9.13 -10.79 -10.28
C GLN A 215 -8.71 -9.59 -11.15
N GLN A 216 -8.86 -8.36 -10.66
CA GLN A 216 -8.49 -7.15 -11.41
C GLN A 216 -6.96 -7.03 -11.53
N GLN A 217 -6.24 -7.25 -10.43
CA GLN A 217 -4.77 -7.29 -10.42
C GLN A 217 -4.24 -8.34 -11.40
N LYS A 218 -4.85 -9.54 -11.44
CA LYS A 218 -4.49 -10.59 -12.40
C LYS A 218 -4.70 -10.15 -13.84
N ASN A 219 -5.78 -9.42 -14.14
CA ASN A 219 -6.02 -8.92 -15.48
C ASN A 219 -4.94 -7.93 -15.92
N TYR A 220 -4.59 -6.95 -15.08
CA TYR A 220 -3.49 -6.03 -15.37
C TYR A 220 -2.14 -6.77 -15.52
N LEU A 221 -1.85 -7.74 -14.65
CA LEU A 221 -0.61 -8.51 -14.73
C LEU A 221 -0.53 -9.39 -15.99
N ARG A 222 -1.66 -9.90 -16.50
CA ARG A 222 -1.70 -10.62 -17.78
C ARG A 222 -1.29 -9.71 -18.94
N GLU A 223 -1.81 -8.49 -18.97
CA GLU A 223 -1.41 -7.48 -19.97
C GLU A 223 0.08 -7.14 -19.84
N HIS A 224 0.56 -6.94 -18.60
CA HIS A 224 1.98 -6.69 -18.33
C HIS A 224 2.88 -7.83 -18.81
N ARG A 225 2.50 -9.10 -18.56
CA ARG A 225 3.24 -10.29 -19.00
C ARG A 225 3.37 -10.40 -20.52
N GLN A 226 2.40 -9.90 -21.29
CA GLN A 226 2.49 -9.91 -22.77
C GLN A 226 3.61 -9.01 -23.30
N LYS A 227 4.09 -8.07 -22.49
CA LYS A 227 5.18 -7.15 -22.82
C LYS A 227 6.52 -7.55 -22.22
N LEU A 228 6.56 -8.68 -21.49
CA LEU A 228 7.80 -9.20 -20.90
C LEU A 228 8.84 -9.41 -22.01
N ARG A 229 10.02 -8.83 -21.80
CA ARG A 229 11.12 -8.86 -22.76
C ARG A 229 11.91 -10.16 -22.72
#